data_AF-A0A1H7CJT4-F1
#
_entry.id   AF-A0A1H7CJT4-F1
#
_cell.length_a   1.000
_cell.length_b   1.000
_cell.length_c   1.000
_cell.angle_alpha   90.00
_cell.angle_beta   90.00
_cell.angle_gamma   90.00
#
_symmetry.space_group_name_H-M   'P 1'
#
loop_
_entity.id
_entity.type
_entity.pdbx_description
1 polymer ?
#
loop_
_entity_poly.entity_id
_entity_poly.type
_entity_poly.pdbx_seq_one_letter_code
_entity_poly.pdbx_strand_id
1 'polypeptide(L)'
;MQVAMPLRPVDQDLFQTRLIAHSMRVWRRAHDRARPPQPDLARLLARHGMAMLAPVLDGLCRAFEHALCRPIRIGAGRPCSEDERTLSQLLDGGLPPRCLDCPAPSADLLHCALCSTRIMLSLALPARGTGHG
;
A
#
# COMPACT_ATOMS: atom_id res chain seq x y z
N MET A 1 -4.47 -3.68 30.29
CA MET A 1 -5.00 -4.24 29.01
C MET A 1 -5.71 -3.12 28.29
N GLN A 2 -5.10 -2.55 27.25
CA GLN A 2 -5.70 -1.47 26.47
C GLN A 2 -6.41 -2.13 25.29
N VAL A 3 -7.74 -2.21 25.35
CA VAL A 3 -8.55 -2.68 24.23
C VAL A 3 -8.43 -1.60 23.15
N ALA A 4 -7.71 -1.90 22.07
CA ALA A 4 -7.62 -1.02 20.93
C ALA A 4 -9.04 -0.86 20.36
N MET A 5 -9.65 0.29 20.63
CA MET A 5 -10.96 0.63 20.12
C MET A 5 -10.89 0.64 18.59
N PRO A 6 -11.75 -0.10 17.87
CA PRO A 6 -11.70 -0.14 16.42
C PRO A 6 -11.95 1.27 15.87
N LEU A 7 -11.10 1.70 14.94
CA LEU A 7 -11.26 2.97 14.24
C LEU A 7 -12.60 2.95 13.47
N ARG A 8 -13.25 4.12 13.36
CA ARG A 8 -14.42 4.25 12.48
C ARG A 8 -14.00 3.90 11.04
N PRO A 9 -14.89 3.37 10.19
CA PRO A 9 -14.55 2.98 8.82
C PRO A 9 -13.81 4.08 8.03
N VAL A 10 -14.29 5.33 8.13
CA VAL A 10 -13.66 6.50 7.49
C VAL A 10 -12.25 6.79 8.03
N ASP A 11 -12.02 6.63 9.33
CA ASP A 11 -10.72 6.84 9.96
C ASP A 11 -9.71 5.75 9.56
N GLN A 12 -10.19 4.52 9.36
CA GLN A 12 -9.39 3.40 8.89
C GLN A 12 -8.98 3.56 7.42
N ASP A 13 -9.87 4.03 6.54
CA ASP A 13 -9.56 4.25 5.13
C ASP A 13 -8.54 5.40 4.96
N LEU A 14 -8.69 6.47 5.75
CA LEU A 14 -7.71 7.57 5.80
C LEU A 14 -6.36 7.12 6.38
N PHE A 15 -6.37 6.25 7.40
CA PHE A 15 -5.15 5.67 7.95
C PHE A 15 -4.43 4.80 6.92
N GLN A 16 -5.16 3.90 6.24
CA GLN A 16 -4.61 3.04 5.19
C GLN A 16 -4.03 3.88 4.06
N THR A 17 -4.77 4.87 3.55
CA THR A 17 -4.29 5.79 2.49
C THR A 17 -2.98 6.47 2.89
N ARG A 18 -2.89 6.99 4.13
CA ARG A 18 -1.66 7.64 4.63
C ARG A 18 -0.52 6.66 4.81
N LEU A 19 -0.80 5.45 5.29
CA LEU A 19 0.19 4.39 5.47
C LEU A 19 0.78 3.97 4.13
N ILE A 20 -0.06 3.75 3.11
CA ILE A 20 0.35 3.39 1.76
C ILE A 20 1.16 4.52 1.13
N ALA A 21 0.66 5.76 1.14
CA ALA A 21 1.38 6.91 0.58
C ALA A 21 2.76 7.10 1.24
N HIS A 22 2.84 6.98 2.57
CA HIS A 22 4.11 7.13 3.27
C HIS A 22 5.08 5.96 3.01
N SER A 23 4.56 4.75 2.88
CA SER A 23 5.35 3.57 2.51
C SER A 23 5.91 3.69 1.08
N MET A 24 5.10 4.15 0.12
CA MET A 24 5.55 4.42 -1.26
C MET A 24 6.67 5.46 -1.30
N ARG A 25 6.56 6.53 -0.50
CA ARG A 25 7.61 7.56 -0.40
C ARG A 25 8.91 7.03 0.17
N VAL A 26 8.83 6.23 1.23
CA VAL A 26 10.01 5.59 1.82
C VAL A 26 10.65 4.63 0.82
N TRP A 27 9.83 3.80 0.18
CA TRP A 27 10.28 2.86 -0.85
C TRP A 27 10.96 3.58 -2.02
N ARG A 28 10.34 4.63 -2.56
CA ARG A 28 10.87 5.40 -3.68
C ARG A 28 12.19 6.07 -3.34
N ARG A 29 12.30 6.68 -2.15
CA ARG A 29 13.57 7.28 -1.67
C ARG A 29 14.69 6.28 -1.53
N ALA A 30 14.39 5.06 -1.09
CA ALA A 30 15.40 3.99 -1.01
C ALA A 30 15.83 3.55 -2.41
N HIS A 31 14.87 3.39 -3.33
CA HIS A 31 15.13 3.04 -4.73
C HIS A 31 15.95 4.11 -5.47
N ASP A 32 15.61 5.39 -5.30
CA ASP A 32 16.36 6.54 -5.86
C ASP A 32 17.82 6.59 -5.37
N ARG A 33 18.09 6.02 -4.19
CA ARG A 33 19.42 5.93 -3.60
C ARG A 33 20.12 4.59 -3.84
N ALA A 34 19.53 3.73 -4.68
CA ALA A 34 20.01 2.36 -4.95
C ALA A 34 20.22 1.52 -3.66
N ARG A 35 19.35 1.69 -2.66
CA ARG A 35 19.38 0.92 -1.41
C ARG A 35 18.19 -0.04 -1.32
N PRO A 36 18.34 -1.17 -0.59
CA PRO A 36 17.20 -2.05 -0.33
C PRO A 36 16.12 -1.28 0.46
N PRO A 37 14.85 -1.27 0.02
CA PRO A 37 13.77 -0.52 0.69
C PRO A 37 13.26 -1.21 1.96
N GLN A 38 13.45 -2.53 2.08
CA GLN A 38 12.88 -3.32 3.18
C GLN A 38 13.26 -2.83 4.59
N PRO A 39 14.52 -2.46 4.90
CA PRO A 39 14.87 -1.96 6.24
C PRO A 39 14.17 -0.64 6.62
N ASP A 40 14.00 0.26 5.65
CA ASP A 40 13.32 1.54 5.88
C ASP A 40 11.80 1.34 6.01
N LEU A 41 11.21 0.45 5.18
CA LEU A 41 9.80 0.05 5.28
C LEU A 41 9.50 -0.65 6.61
N ALA A 42 10.33 -1.60 7.03
CA ALA A 42 10.15 -2.32 8.29
C ALA A 42 10.20 -1.36 9.48
N ARG A 43 11.16 -0.42 9.52
CA ARG A 43 11.22 0.63 10.56
C ARG A 43 9.99 1.52 10.59
N LEU A 44 9.47 1.90 9.43
CA LEU A 44 8.24 2.67 9.34
C LEU A 44 7.06 1.89 9.92
N LEU A 45 6.85 0.67 9.45
CA LEU A 45 5.68 -0.15 9.79
C LEU A 45 5.72 -0.69 11.23
N ALA A 46 6.92 -0.87 11.79
CA ALA A 46 7.10 -1.28 13.18
C ALA A 46 6.46 -0.30 14.18
N ARG A 47 6.37 0.99 13.84
CA ARG A 47 5.68 2.03 14.64
C ARG A 47 4.20 1.74 14.85
N HIS A 48 3.63 0.89 14.01
CA HIS A 48 2.23 0.48 14.03
C HIS A 48 2.07 -1.04 14.24
N GLY A 49 3.13 -1.76 14.65
CA GLY A 49 3.08 -3.21 14.84
C GLY A 49 3.02 -4.04 13.55
N MET A 50 3.25 -3.43 12.38
CA MET A 50 3.03 -4.03 11.06
C MET A 50 4.32 -4.33 10.29
N ALA A 51 5.46 -4.51 10.98
CA ALA A 51 6.77 -4.72 10.34
C ALA A 51 6.76 -5.87 9.30
N MET A 52 5.93 -6.90 9.52
CA MET A 52 5.77 -8.03 8.60
C MET A 52 5.20 -7.64 7.21
N LEU A 53 4.59 -6.46 7.07
CA LEU A 53 4.10 -5.96 5.78
C LEU A 53 5.21 -5.35 4.90
N ALA A 54 6.43 -5.16 5.42
CA ALA A 54 7.52 -4.57 4.64
C ALA A 54 7.80 -5.29 3.31
N PRO A 55 7.96 -6.63 3.24
CA PRO A 55 8.13 -7.33 1.97
C PRO A 55 6.89 -7.26 1.08
N VAL A 56 5.69 -7.19 1.66
CA VAL A 56 4.42 -7.08 0.91
C VAL A 56 4.36 -5.74 0.17
N LEU A 57 4.68 -4.64 0.86
CA LEU A 57 4.68 -3.31 0.26
C LEU A 57 5.82 -3.10 -0.74
N ASP A 58 6.98 -3.72 -0.53
CA ASP A 58 8.07 -3.73 -1.51
C ASP A 58 7.64 -4.43 -2.81
N GLY A 59 7.05 -5.62 -2.71
CA GLY A 59 6.51 -6.36 -3.86
C GLY A 59 5.41 -5.60 -4.59
N LEU A 60 4.49 -4.98 -3.86
CA LEU A 60 3.42 -4.16 -4.44
C LEU A 60 3.97 -2.96 -5.21
N CYS A 61 4.93 -2.22 -4.64
CA CYS A 61 5.52 -1.05 -5.32
C CYS A 61 6.24 -1.45 -6.61
N ARG A 62 6.95 -2.59 -6.62
CA ARG A 62 7.61 -3.13 -7.82
C ARG A 62 6.61 -3.53 -8.89
N ALA A 63 5.54 -4.26 -8.52
CA ALA A 63 4.48 -4.64 -9.45
C ALA A 63 3.77 -3.41 -10.03
N PHE A 64 3.57 -2.38 -9.21
CA PHE A 64 2.96 -1.13 -9.63
C PHE A 64 3.86 -0.32 -10.58
N GLU A 65 5.16 -0.17 -10.31
CA GLU A 65 6.09 0.45 -11.27
C GLU A 65 6.15 -0.33 -12.59
N HIS A 66 6.13 -1.66 -12.51
CA HIS A 66 6.13 -2.51 -13.70
C HIS A 66 4.87 -2.29 -14.55
N ALA A 67 3.69 -2.24 -13.92
CA ALA A 67 2.43 -1.92 -14.59
C ALA A 67 2.38 -0.49 -15.13
N LEU A 68 3.00 0.49 -14.45
CA LEU A 68 3.09 1.86 -14.92
C LEU A 68 4.04 2.03 -16.12
N CYS A 69 4.98 1.10 -16.32
CA CYS A 69 6.10 1.25 -17.26
C CYS A 69 6.91 2.54 -17.04
N ARG A 70 6.89 3.07 -15.81
CA ARG A 70 7.64 4.25 -15.38
C ARG A 70 7.84 4.22 -13.86
N PRO A 71 8.83 4.97 -13.35
CA PRO A 71 8.94 5.27 -11.93
C PRO A 71 7.63 5.76 -11.29
N ILE A 72 7.35 5.31 -10.05
CA ILE A 72 6.30 5.88 -9.21
C ILE A 72 6.63 7.35 -8.92
N ARG A 73 5.67 8.23 -9.17
CA ARG A 73 5.71 9.64 -8.80
C ARG A 73 5.20 9.78 -7.37
N ILE A 74 6.02 10.35 -6.49
CA ILE A 74 5.66 10.58 -5.09
C ILE A 74 5.36 12.06 -4.82
N GLY A 75 4.48 12.33 -3.86
CA GLY A 75 4.15 13.69 -3.44
C GLY A 75 5.25 14.31 -2.57
N ALA A 76 5.44 15.63 -2.67
CA ALA A 76 6.43 16.38 -1.87
C ALA A 76 5.98 16.68 -0.42
N GLY A 77 4.78 16.27 0.00
CA GLY A 77 4.25 16.67 1.31
C GLY A 77 2.83 16.18 1.57
N ARG A 78 2.00 17.03 2.18
CA ARG A 78 0.60 16.67 2.53
C ARG A 78 -0.29 16.26 1.35
N PRO A 79 -0.20 16.85 0.14
CA PRO A 79 -0.96 16.32 -0.99
C PRO A 79 -0.35 14.99 -1.43
N CYS A 80 -1.21 13.98 -1.60
CA CYS A 80 -0.82 12.73 -2.25
C CYS A 80 -0.60 12.99 -3.75
N SER A 81 0.42 12.38 -4.32
CA SER A 81 0.56 12.32 -5.78
C SER A 81 -0.62 11.57 -6.40
N GLU A 82 -0.74 11.66 -7.72
CA GLU A 82 -1.70 10.86 -8.48
C GLU A 82 -1.44 9.36 -8.26
N ASP A 83 -0.20 8.89 -8.41
CA ASP A 83 0.15 7.48 -8.21
C ASP A 83 -0.17 6.98 -6.79
N GLU A 84 0.09 7.81 -5.76
CA GLU A 84 -0.24 7.50 -4.37
C GLU A 84 -1.75 7.33 -4.16
N ARG A 85 -2.56 8.17 -4.81
CA ARG A 85 -4.03 8.06 -4.78
C ARG A 85 -4.51 6.85 -5.55
N THR A 86 -3.99 6.61 -6.75
CA THR A 86 -4.35 5.47 -7.60
C THR A 86 -4.08 4.15 -6.90
N LEU A 87 -2.89 3.96 -6.32
CA LEU A 87 -2.57 2.71 -5.61
C LEU A 87 -3.46 2.50 -4.38
N SER A 88 -3.76 3.57 -3.64
CA SER A 88 -4.68 3.49 -2.49
C SER A 88 -6.09 3.08 -2.93
N GLN A 89 -6.62 3.67 -4.00
CA GLN A 89 -7.93 3.32 -4.56
C GLN A 89 -7.99 1.87 -5.03
N LEU A 90 -6.94 1.38 -5.71
CA LEU A 90 -6.84 -0.01 -6.15
C LEU A 90 -6.87 -1.00 -4.96
N LEU A 91 -6.22 -0.65 -3.85
CA LEU A 91 -6.24 -1.45 -2.62
C LEU A 91 -7.60 -1.44 -1.91
N ASP A 92 -8.32 -0.32 -1.98
CA ASP A 92 -9.70 -0.23 -1.47
C ASP A 92 -10.70 -1.01 -2.35
N GLY A 93 -10.28 -1.46 -3.53
CA GLY A 93 -11.12 -2.16 -4.50
C GLY A 93 -11.85 -1.22 -5.47
N GLY A 94 -11.46 0.05 -5.51
CA GLY A 94 -11.88 1.01 -6.52
C GLY A 94 -11.15 0.79 -7.84
N LEU A 95 -11.91 0.94 -8.95
CA LEU A 95 -11.61 0.72 -10.37
C LEU A 95 -10.78 -0.53 -10.76
N PRO A 96 -11.21 -1.26 -11.81
CA PRO A 96 -10.43 -2.40 -12.30
C PRO A 96 -9.05 -1.92 -12.82
N PRO A 97 -8.00 -2.75 -12.73
CA PRO A 97 -6.63 -2.41 -13.16
C PRO A 97 -6.46 -2.10 -14.67
N ARG A 98 -7.56 -1.97 -15.42
CA ARG A 98 -7.63 -1.56 -16.83
C ARG A 98 -7.36 -0.06 -17.05
N CYS A 99 -7.19 0.73 -15.99
CA CYS A 99 -6.88 2.17 -16.09
C CYS A 99 -5.39 2.44 -16.35
N LEU A 100 -4.53 1.43 -16.15
CA LEU A 100 -3.14 1.49 -16.55
C LEU A 100 -3.08 0.87 -17.94
N ASP A 101 -2.81 1.67 -18.98
CA ASP A 101 -2.59 1.19 -20.36
C ASP A 101 -1.32 0.33 -20.41
N CYS A 102 -1.38 -0.87 -19.82
CA CYS A 102 -0.25 -1.75 -19.56
C CYS A 102 -0.45 -3.12 -20.21
N PRO A 103 0.64 -3.82 -20.59
CA PRO A 103 0.55 -5.17 -21.14
C PRO A 103 -0.14 -6.14 -20.16
N ALA A 104 -0.89 -7.11 -20.68
CA ALA A 104 -1.62 -8.09 -19.87
C ALA A 104 -0.77 -8.80 -18.79
N PRO A 105 0.50 -9.23 -19.06
CA PRO A 105 1.33 -9.83 -18.02
C PRO A 105 1.62 -8.91 -16.83
N SER A 106 1.78 -7.61 -17.08
CA SER A 106 2.02 -6.61 -16.04
C SER A 106 0.74 -6.33 -15.23
N ALA A 107 -0.42 -6.35 -15.90
CA ALA A 107 -1.71 -6.24 -15.24
C ALA A 107 -2.00 -7.43 -14.30
N ASP A 108 -1.69 -8.66 -14.72
CA ASP A 108 -1.86 -9.87 -13.91
C ASP A 108 -0.94 -9.86 -12.68
N LEU A 109 0.33 -9.48 -12.85
CA LEU A 109 1.27 -9.34 -11.74
C LEU A 109 0.77 -8.32 -10.72
N LEU A 110 0.31 -7.16 -11.18
CA LEU A 110 -0.27 -6.14 -10.30
C LEU A 110 -1.53 -6.65 -9.61
N HIS A 111 -2.40 -7.38 -10.32
CA HIS A 111 -3.61 -7.96 -9.73
C HIS A 111 -3.27 -8.95 -8.61
N CYS A 112 -2.31 -9.85 -8.80
CA CYS A 112 -1.84 -10.77 -7.77
C CYS A 112 -1.24 -10.02 -6.56
N ALA A 113 -0.42 -8.99 -6.81
CA ALA A 113 0.16 -8.16 -5.76
C ALA A 113 -0.91 -7.40 -4.95
N LEU A 114 -1.93 -6.85 -5.63
CA LEU A 114 -3.07 -6.20 -4.97
C LEU A 114 -3.87 -7.18 -4.11
N CYS A 115 -4.24 -8.34 -4.65
CA CYS A 115 -5.02 -9.36 -3.94
C CYS A 115 -4.30 -9.83 -2.67
N SER A 116 -3.03 -10.23 -2.79
CA SER A 116 -2.23 -10.67 -1.64
C SER A 116 -2.01 -9.55 -0.62
N THR A 117 -1.78 -8.30 -1.07
CA THR A 117 -1.62 -7.16 -0.16
C THR A 117 -2.90 -6.86 0.61
N ARG A 118 -4.07 -6.93 -0.04
CA ARG A 118 -5.36 -6.71 0.63
C ARG A 118 -5.62 -7.74 1.73
N ILE A 119 -5.27 -9.00 1.49
CA ILE A 119 -5.35 -10.07 2.50
C ILE A 119 -4.38 -9.78 3.67
N MET A 120 -3.13 -9.40 3.38
CA MET A 120 -2.16 -9.11 4.43
C MET A 120 -2.55 -7.87 5.25
N LEU A 121 -3.11 -6.84 4.61
CA LEU A 121 -3.64 -5.66 5.29
C LEU A 121 -4.85 -6.00 6.17
N SER A 122 -5.76 -6.88 5.73
CA SER A 122 -6.92 -7.27 6.54
C SER A 122 -6.53 -8.12 7.77
N LEU A 123 -5.43 -8.87 7.69
CA LEU A 123 -4.87 -9.60 8.83
C LEU A 123 -4.08 -8.71 9.80
N ALA A 124 -3.42 -7.67 9.28
CA ALA A 124 -2.57 -6.78 10.06
C ALA A 124 -3.32 -5.62 10.71
N LEU A 125 -4.41 -5.15 10.09
CA LEU A 125 -5.30 -4.15 10.67
C LEU A 125 -6.32 -4.87 11.57
N PRO A 126 -6.62 -4.35 12.78
CA PRO A 126 -7.66 -4.91 13.63
C PRO A 126 -8.96 -5.01 12.82
N ALA A 127 -9.59 -6.19 12.88
CA ALA A 127 -10.74 -6.54 12.04
C ALA A 127 -11.76 -5.41 12.00
N ARG A 128 -12.18 -5.02 10.78
CA ARG A 128 -13.40 -4.25 10.59
C ARG A 128 -14.49 -5.02 11.33
N GLY A 129 -15.03 -4.46 12.40
CA GLY A 129 -15.93 -5.18 13.29
C GLY A 129 -17.08 -5.81 12.51
N THR A 130 -16.96 -7.09 12.21
CA THR A 130 -18.07 -7.90 11.74
C THR A 130 -18.88 -8.24 12.97
N GLY A 131 -19.78 -7.33 13.33
CA GLY A 131 -21.00 -7.73 14.01
C GLY A 131 -21.77 -8.64 13.07
N HIS A 132 -21.62 -9.95 13.26
CA HIS A 132 -22.59 -10.92 12.78
C HIS A 132 -23.38 -11.34 14.02
N GLY A 133 -24.57 -10.76 14.16
CA GLY A 133 -25.63 -11.31 15.01
C GLY A 133 -26.36 -12.44 14.30
#